data_AF-A0A3D3QDG1-F1
#
_entry.id   AF-A0A3D3QDG1-F1
#
_cell.length_a   1.000
_cell.length_b   1.000
_cell.length_c   1.000
_cell.angle_alpha   90.00
_cell.angle_beta   90.00
_cell.angle_gamma   90.00
#
_symmetry.space_group_name_H-M   'P 1'
#
loop_
_entity.id
_entity.type
_entity.pdbx_description
1 polymer ?
#
loop_
_entity_poly.entity_id
_entity_poly.type
_entity_poly.pdbx_seq_one_letter_code
_entity_poly.pdbx_strand_id
1 'polypeptide(L)'
;MLVEWAENRGVDGRGRRALVIGCGLGQDAEYVAGLGFDAVAFDIAPTAIRVARDRFRWSPVDYLVADLLAPPAEWHQAFDHRPGTPGA
;
A
#
# COMPACT_ATOMS: atom_id res chain seq x y z
N MET A 1 -12.46 0.41 11.24
CA MET A 1 -11.09 -0.06 10.86
C MET A 1 -11.00 -0.23 9.34
N LEU A 2 -9.82 -0.32 8.69
CA LEU A 2 -9.70 -0.46 7.21
C LEU A 2 -10.58 -1.58 6.64
N VAL A 3 -10.62 -2.72 7.33
CA VAL A 3 -11.45 -3.88 6.98
C VAL A 3 -12.94 -3.53 6.95
N GLU A 4 -13.44 -2.99 8.06
CA GLU A 4 -14.84 -2.59 8.22
C GLU A 4 -15.27 -1.52 7.19
N TRP A 5 -14.37 -0.58 6.83
CA TRP A 5 -14.64 0.38 5.77
C TRP A 5 -14.75 -0.27 4.40
N ALA A 6 -13.85 -1.20 4.07
CA ALA A 6 -13.81 -1.88 2.78
C ALA A 6 -15.02 -2.80 2.59
N GLU A 7 -15.40 -3.53 3.64
CA GLU A 7 -16.59 -4.38 3.66
C GLU A 7 -17.88 -3.56 3.47
N ASN A 8 -18.05 -2.48 4.23
CA ASN A 8 -19.22 -1.60 4.12
C ASN A 8 -19.35 -0.91 2.75
N ARG A 9 -18.25 -0.81 2.00
CA ARG A 9 -18.20 -0.20 0.66
C ARG A 9 -18.25 -1.24 -0.46
N GLY A 10 -18.22 -2.54 -0.14
CA GLY A 10 -18.14 -3.61 -1.13
C GLY A 10 -16.94 -3.47 -2.06
N VAL A 11 -15.77 -3.12 -1.52
CA VAL A 11 -14.58 -2.84 -2.32
C VAL A 11 -14.11 -4.11 -3.04
N ASP A 12 -14.06 -4.03 -4.37
CA ASP A 12 -13.44 -5.03 -5.24
C ASP A 12 -12.19 -4.43 -5.89
N GLY A 13 -11.06 -5.10 -5.68
CA GLY A 13 -9.75 -4.70 -6.17
C GLY A 13 -9.40 -5.24 -7.55
N ARG A 14 -10.20 -6.14 -8.12
CA ARG A 14 -9.86 -6.81 -9.39
C ARG A 14 -9.59 -5.80 -10.51
N GLY A 15 -8.42 -5.94 -11.14
CA GLY A 15 -7.96 -5.05 -12.22
C GLY A 15 -7.49 -3.67 -11.75
N ARG A 16 -7.34 -3.46 -10.44
CA ARG A 16 -6.93 -2.17 -9.85
C ARG A 16 -5.63 -2.35 -9.08
N ARG A 17 -4.84 -1.27 -9.04
CA ARG A 17 -3.61 -1.20 -8.27
C ARG A 17 -3.85 -0.47 -6.96
N ALA A 18 -3.18 -0.89 -5.90
CA ALA A 18 -3.22 -0.24 -4.59
C ALA A 18 -1.81 0.01 -4.08
N LEU A 19 -1.62 1.15 -3.41
CA LEU A 19 -0.39 1.49 -2.70
C LEU A 19 -0.68 1.55 -1.21
N VAL A 20 0.05 0.77 -0.43
CA VAL A 20 -0.04 0.76 1.04
C VAL A 20 1.21 1.44 1.60
N ILE A 21 1.02 2.63 2.16
CA ILE A 21 2.07 3.48 2.72
C ILE A 21 2.24 3.15 4.21
N GLY A 22 3.47 2.92 4.66
CA GLY A 22 3.74 2.55 6.05
C GLY A 22 3.18 1.18 6.39
N CYS A 23 3.49 0.18 5.55
CA CYS A 23 2.86 -1.14 5.67
C CYS A 23 3.29 -1.95 6.91
N GLY A 24 4.30 -1.49 7.65
CA GLY A 24 4.83 -2.17 8.82
C GLY A 24 5.14 -3.63 8.51
N LEU A 25 4.49 -4.54 9.25
CA LEU A 25 4.70 -5.99 9.11
C LEU A 25 3.82 -6.66 8.04
N GLY A 26 3.14 -5.86 7.20
CA GLY A 26 2.46 -6.31 5.98
C GLY A 26 0.97 -6.69 6.10
N GLN A 27 0.36 -6.63 7.29
CA GLN A 27 -1.03 -7.12 7.46
C GLN A 27 -2.06 -6.39 6.59
N ASP A 28 -1.99 -5.06 6.53
CA ASP A 28 -2.92 -4.27 5.72
C ASP A 28 -2.67 -4.48 4.22
N ALA A 29 -1.41 -4.69 3.82
CA ALA A 29 -1.05 -4.99 2.44
C ALA A 29 -1.60 -6.34 1.98
N GLU A 30 -1.51 -7.37 2.82
CA GLU A 30 -2.11 -8.67 2.55
C GLU A 30 -3.65 -8.62 2.51
N TYR A 31 -4.26 -7.84 3.41
CA TYR A 31 -5.70 -7.65 3.37
C TYR A 31 -6.14 -7.01 2.04
N VAL A 32 -5.45 -5.95 1.61
CA VAL A 32 -5.70 -5.28 0.34
C VAL A 32 -5.47 -6.22 -0.85
N ALA A 33 -4.39 -7.01 -0.85
CA ALA A 33 -4.17 -8.04 -1.87
C ALA A 33 -5.29 -9.09 -1.88
N GLY A 34 -5.78 -9.49 -0.70
CA GLY A 34 -6.91 -10.41 -0.53
C GLY A 34 -8.23 -9.88 -1.11
N LEU A 35 -8.40 -8.56 -1.22
CA LEU A 35 -9.52 -7.93 -1.94
C LEU A 35 -9.36 -7.95 -3.47
N GLY A 36 -8.25 -8.51 -3.99
CA GLY A 36 -7.98 -8.68 -5.42
C GLY A 36 -7.19 -7.54 -6.08
N PHE A 37 -6.62 -6.62 -5.28
CA PHE A 37 -5.75 -5.56 -5.81
C PHE A 37 -4.37 -6.10 -6.20
N ASP A 38 -3.79 -5.51 -7.25
CA ASP A 38 -2.34 -5.52 -7.47
C ASP A 38 -1.68 -4.54 -6.48
N ALA A 39 -1.17 -5.08 -5.38
CA ALA A 39 -0.76 -4.31 -4.22
C ALA A 39 0.76 -4.08 -4.19
N VAL A 40 1.15 -2.82 -4.09
CA VAL A 40 2.51 -2.39 -3.75
C VAL A 40 2.46 -1.84 -2.33
N ALA A 41 3.42 -2.21 -1.50
CA ALA A 41 3.47 -1.80 -0.10
C ALA A 41 4.87 -1.36 0.27
N PHE A 42 5.00 -0.25 1.01
CA PHE A 42 6.31 0.20 1.46
C PHE A 42 6.33 0.74 2.87
N ASP A 43 7.52 0.71 3.45
CA ASP A 43 7.84 1.27 4.75
C ASP A 43 9.26 1.85 4.73
N ILE A 44 9.49 2.89 5.52
CA ILE A 44 10.83 3.49 5.64
C ILE A 44 11.79 2.57 6.39
N ALA A 45 11.29 1.69 7.26
CA ALA A 45 12.09 0.78 8.05
C ALA A 45 12.46 -0.50 7.26
N PRO A 46 13.74 -0.74 6.92
CA PRO A 46 14.15 -1.95 6.21
C PRO A 46 13.85 -3.24 6.99
N THR A 47 13.86 -3.15 8.32
CA THR A 47 13.52 -4.26 9.22
C THR A 47 12.05 -4.66 9.10
N ALA A 48 11.14 -3.70 8.93
CA ALA A 48 9.72 -3.97 8.75
C ALA A 48 9.47 -4.72 7.43
N ILE A 49 10.07 -4.25 6.34
CA ILE A 49 9.98 -4.90 5.02
C ILE A 49 10.57 -6.30 5.03
N ARG A 50 11.72 -6.51 5.68
CA ARG A 50 12.28 -7.85 5.84
C ARG A 50 11.31 -8.78 6.55
N VAL A 51 10.75 -8.36 7.69
CA VAL A 51 9.79 -9.18 8.44
C VAL A 51 8.51 -9.44 7.64
N ALA A 52 8.00 -8.45 6.91
CA ALA A 52 6.83 -8.61 6.06
C ALA A 52 7.06 -9.66 4.97
N ARG A 53 8.19 -9.58 4.25
CA ARG A 53 8.59 -10.56 3.23
C ARG A 53 8.80 -11.95 3.81
N ASP A 54 9.41 -12.07 4.99
CA ASP A 54 9.62 -13.36 5.66
C ASP A 54 8.28 -13.99 6.08
N ARG A 55 7.38 -13.17 6.65
CA ARG A 55 6.04 -13.58 7.09
C ARG A 55 5.13 -13.99 5.93
N PHE A 56 5.24 -13.28 4.81
CA PHE A 56 4.39 -13.45 3.62
C PHE A 56 5.21 -13.82 2.38
N ARG A 57 6.09 -14.80 2.54
CA ARG A 57 7.05 -15.29 1.51
C ARG A 57 6.47 -15.68 0.15
N TRP A 58 5.15 -15.90 0.07
CA TRP A 58 4.43 -16.30 -1.15
C TRP A 58 3.38 -15.28 -1.58
N SER A 59 3.37 -14.12 -0.93
CA SER A 59 2.42 -13.07 -1.26
C SER A 59 2.73 -12.46 -2.63
N PRO A 60 1.70 -12.09 -3.39
CA PRO A 60 1.86 -11.30 -4.60
C PRO A 60 2.17 -9.82 -4.32
N VAL A 61 2.13 -9.37 -3.06
CA VAL A 61 2.42 -7.98 -2.67
C VAL A 61 3.89 -7.65 -2.97
N ASP A 62 4.11 -6.54 -3.68
CA ASP A 62 5.46 -5.99 -3.87
C ASP A 62 5.85 -5.10 -2.68
N TYR A 63 6.64 -5.67 -1.77
CA TYR A 63 7.13 -4.98 -0.58
C TYR A 63 8.42 -4.21 -0.86
N LEU A 64 8.46 -2.91 -0.59
CA LEU A 64 9.61 -2.04 -0.89
C LEU A 64 10.03 -1.22 0.31
N VAL A 65 11.33 -0.94 0.43
CA VAL A 65 11.81 0.08 1.38
C VAL A 65 11.79 1.41 0.64
N ALA A 66 11.01 2.36 1.13
CA ALA A 66 10.95 3.69 0.54
C ALA A 66 10.62 4.75 1.59
N ASP A 67 11.14 5.95 1.38
CA ASP A 67 10.78 7.12 2.18
C ASP A 67 9.63 7.84 1.47
N LEU A 68 8.51 8.03 2.19
CA LEU A 68 7.35 8.76 1.69
C LEU A 68 7.69 10.22 1.34
N LEU A 69 8.63 10.83 2.06
CA LEU A 69 9.04 12.23 1.86
C LEU A 69 10.14 12.37 0.79
N ALA A 70 10.71 11.26 0.34
CA ALA A 70 11.66 11.19 -0.77
C ALA A 70 11.32 9.98 -1.66
N PRO A 71 10.13 9.95 -2.29
CA PRO A 71 9.70 8.79 -3.05
C PRO A 71 10.58 8.60 -4.29
N PRO A 72 10.85 7.35 -4.70
CA PRO A 72 11.59 7.06 -5.93
C PRO A 72 11.00 7.81 -7.13
N ALA A 73 11.87 8.28 -8.03
CA ALA A 73 11.47 9.11 -9.17
C ALA A 73 10.39 8.46 -10.04
N GLU A 74 10.35 7.12 -10.09
CA GLU A 74 9.35 6.37 -10.86
C GLU A 74 7.92 6.48 -10.33
N TRP A 75 7.71 6.96 -9.09
CA TRP A 75 6.39 7.11 -8.47
C TRP A 75 5.81 8.52 -8.62
N HIS A 76 6.61 9.48 -9.09
CA HIS A 76 6.14 10.81 -9.42
C HIS A 76 5.17 10.71 -10.61
N GLN A 77 3.91 11.08 -10.40
CA GLN A 77 2.77 10.94 -11.33
C GLN A 77 2.14 9.54 -11.48
N ALA A 78 2.57 8.53 -10.70
CA ALA A 78 1.91 7.22 -10.69
C ALA A 78 0.68 7.18 -9.76
N PHE A 79 0.58 8.12 -8.83
CA PHE A 79 -0.51 8.22 -7.85
C PHE A 79 -0.99 9.69 -7.78
N ASP A 80 -2.26 9.94 -8.09
CA ASP A 80 -2.86 11.27 -8.01
C ASP A 80 -3.00 11.70 -6.54
N HIS A 81 -2.08 12.54 -6.06
CA HIS A 81 -2.28 13.32 -4.86
C HIS A 81 -3.08 14.57 -5.23
N ARG A 82 -4.36 14.65 -4.85
CA ARG A 82 -5.11 15.92 -4.86
C ARG A 82 -4.86 16.63 -3.52
N PRO A 83 -4.00 17.66 -3.44
CA PRO A 83 -4.03 18.55 -2.28
C PRO A 83 -5.34 19.34 -2.33
N GLY A 84 -6.02 19.43 -1.18
CA GLY A 84 -7.19 20.29 -1.04
C GLY A 84 -6.85 21.71 -1.45
N THR A 85 -7.73 22.33 -2.22
CA THR A 85 -7.67 23.77 -2.51
C THR A 85 -7.70 24.55 -1.19
N PRO A 86 -6.70 25.39 -0.87
CA PRO A 86 -6.90 26.40 0.15
C PRO A 86 -7.94 27.37 -0.40
N GLY A 87 -9.00 27.59 0.39
CA GLY A 87 -10.01 28.60 0.12
C GLY A 87 -9.41 30.00 0.06
N ALA A 88 -10.17 30.88 -0.62
CA ALA A 88 -9.94 32.29 -0.88
C ALA A 88 -9.51 33.13 0.33
#